data_AF-A0A846YL32-F1
#
_entry.id   AF-A0A846YL32-F1
#
_cell.length_a   1.000
_cell.length_b   1.000
_cell.length_c   1.000
_cell.angle_alpha   90.00
_cell.angle_beta   90.00
_cell.angle_gamma   90.00
#
_symmetry.space_group_name_H-M   'P 1'
#
loop_
_entity.id
_entity.type
_entity.pdbx_description
1 polymer ?
#
loop_
_entity_poly.entity_id
_entity_poly.type
_entity_poly.pdbx_seq_one_letter_code
_entity_poly.pdbx_strand_id
1 'polypeptide(L)'
;MALTKEEAERLLREVKATSDRSRDAKEEANRIVREAAEARGNAVQAALDAGLPRELIAVSAGVHRNLLYRIAGKTSQQKKRN
;
A
#
# COMPACT_ATOMS: atom_id res chain seq x y z
N MET A 1 11.64 22.01 38.70
CA MET A 1 13.00 21.89 38.15
C MET A 1 12.93 22.28 36.68
N ALA A 2 13.79 23.19 36.24
CA ALA A 2 13.86 23.59 34.83
C ALA A 2 14.63 22.52 34.03
N LEU A 3 14.18 22.22 32.82
CA LEU A 3 14.84 21.29 31.90
C LEU A 3 16.21 21.87 31.50
N THR A 4 17.27 21.08 31.62
CA THR A 4 18.61 21.49 31.18
C THR A 4 18.70 21.44 29.64
N LYS A 5 19.67 22.17 29.06
CA LYS A 5 19.89 22.18 27.61
C LYS A 5 20.25 20.79 27.09
N GLU A 6 21.08 20.08 27.84
CA GLU A 6 21.56 18.74 27.51
C GLU A 6 20.41 17.72 27.50
N GLU A 7 19.50 17.82 28.47
CA GLU A 7 18.30 16.99 28.53
C GLU A 7 17.33 17.32 27.40
N ALA A 8 17.13 18.61 27.09
CA ALA A 8 16.31 19.03 25.95
C ALA A 8 16.85 18.46 24.63
N GLU A 9 18.16 18.57 24.40
CA GLU A 9 18.80 18.04 23.20
C GLU A 9 18.69 16.51 23.11
N ARG A 10 18.84 15.80 24.24
CA ARG A 10 18.66 14.33 24.29
C ARG A 10 17.24 13.95 23.87
N LEU A 11 16.23 14.60 24.45
CA LEU A 11 14.82 14.32 24.15
C LEU A 11 14.50 14.62 22.68
N LEU A 12 14.97 15.74 22.14
CA LEU A 12 14.74 16.08 20.74
C LEU A 12 15.41 15.10 19.76
N ARG A 13 16.62 14.61 20.09
CA ARG A 13 17.27 13.54 19.31
C ARG A 13 16.46 12.25 19.31
N GLU A 14 15.88 11.89 20.46
CA GLU A 14 15.03 10.71 20.58
C GLU A 14 13.71 10.85 19.80
N VAL A 15 13.05 12.01 19.89
CA VAL A 15 11.86 12.34 19.09
C VAL A 15 12.18 12.26 17.60
N LYS A 16 13.31 12.81 17.16
CA LYS A 16 13.74 12.74 15.76
C LYS A 16 13.96 11.28 15.33
N ALA A 17 14.73 10.51 16.10
CA ALA A 17 15.05 9.13 15.76
C ALA A 17 13.79 8.24 15.68
N THR A 18 12.85 8.40 16.60
CA THR A 18 11.59 7.65 16.59
C THR A 18 10.67 8.07 15.45
N SER A 19 10.62 9.37 15.13
CA SER A 19 9.85 9.89 13.99
C SER A 19 10.42 9.43 12.65
N ASP A 20 11.75 9.35 12.52
CA ASP A 20 12.41 8.84 11.32
C ASP A 20 12.08 7.36 11.13
N ARG A 21 12.24 6.52 12.17
CA ARG A 21 11.84 5.10 12.13
C ARG A 21 10.37 4.90 11.78
N SER A 22 9.47 5.74 12.30
CA SER A 22 8.04 5.65 11.99
C SER A 22 7.75 5.95 10.51
N ARG A 23 8.46 6.92 9.93
CA ARG A 23 8.35 7.23 8.50
C ARG A 23 8.87 6.09 7.63
N ASP A 24 10.05 5.55 7.95
CA ASP A 24 10.64 4.43 7.21
C ASP A 24 9.71 3.20 7.24
N ALA A 25 9.17 2.87 8.42
CA ALA A 25 8.22 1.76 8.56
C ALA A 25 6.94 1.97 7.74
N LYS A 26 6.44 3.20 7.69
CA LYS A 26 5.26 3.55 6.88
C LYS A 26 5.56 3.45 5.39
N GLU A 27 6.72 3.93 4.95
CA GLU A 27 7.14 3.83 3.55
C GLU A 27 7.27 2.38 3.10
N GLU A 28 7.84 1.52 3.95
CA GLU A 28 7.95 0.09 3.67
C GLU A 28 6.57 -0.59 3.63
N ALA A 29 5.71 -0.32 4.61
CA ALA A 29 4.34 -0.85 4.59
C ALA A 29 3.57 -0.41 3.33
N ASN A 30 3.73 0.85 2.91
CA ASN A 30 3.10 1.35 1.68
C ASN A 30 3.62 0.64 0.44
N ARG A 31 4.92 0.32 0.39
CA ARG A 31 5.52 -0.44 -0.71
C ARG A 31 4.94 -1.83 -0.80
N ILE A 32 4.91 -2.57 0.31
CA ILE A 32 4.34 -3.92 0.39
C ILE A 32 2.87 -3.93 -0.05
N VAL A 33 2.08 -2.98 0.45
CA VAL A 33 0.66 -2.86 0.08
C VAL A 33 0.50 -2.54 -1.41
N ARG A 34 1.35 -1.68 -1.97
CA ARG A 34 1.33 -1.33 -3.39
C ARG A 34 1.65 -2.54 -4.27
N GLU A 35 2.70 -3.28 -3.95
CA GLU A 35 3.12 -4.48 -4.68
C GLU A 35 2.04 -5.57 -4.65
N ALA A 36 1.47 -5.83 -3.47
CA ALA A 36 0.37 -6.79 -3.32
C ALA A 36 -0.88 -6.36 -4.10
N ALA A 37 -1.22 -5.07 -4.09
CA ALA A 37 -2.34 -4.53 -4.85
C ALA A 37 -2.11 -4.63 -6.37
N GLU A 38 -0.87 -4.38 -6.84
CA GLU A 38 -0.48 -4.50 -8.24
C GLU A 38 -0.55 -5.95 -8.71
N ALA A 39 0.04 -6.89 -7.97
CA ALA A 39 -0.01 -8.31 -8.28
C ALA A 39 -1.46 -8.82 -8.36
N ARG A 40 -2.31 -8.42 -7.39
CA ARG A 40 -3.73 -8.73 -7.40
C ARG A 40 -4.45 -8.15 -8.62
N GLY A 41 -4.18 -6.89 -8.95
CA GLY A 41 -4.76 -6.22 -10.12
C GLY A 41 -4.41 -6.94 -11.42
N ASN A 42 -3.13 -7.31 -11.58
CA ASN A 42 -2.63 -8.04 -12.74
C ASN A 42 -3.28 -9.43 -12.87
N ALA A 43 -3.43 -10.17 -11.78
CA ALA A 43 -4.09 -11.48 -11.80
C ALA A 43 -5.57 -11.37 -12.19
N VAL A 44 -6.30 -10.38 -11.67
CA VAL A 44 -7.69 -10.12 -12.05
C VAL A 44 -7.79 -9.71 -13.53
N GLN A 45 -6.89 -8.85 -14.00
CA GLN A 45 -6.87 -8.43 -15.41
C GLN A 45 -6.60 -9.63 -16.34
N ALA A 46 -5.62 -10.47 -16.02
CA ALA A 46 -5.33 -11.67 -16.80
C ALA A 46 -6.52 -12.64 -16.85
N ALA A 47 -7.25 -12.82 -15.75
CA ALA A 47 -8.45 -13.63 -15.72
C ALA A 47 -9.58 -13.06 -16.59
N LEU A 48 -9.76 -11.73 -16.58
CA LEU A 48 -10.71 -11.04 -17.45
C LEU A 48 -10.32 -11.17 -18.92
N ASP A 49 -9.04 -11.01 -19.25
CA ASP A 49 -8.51 -11.12 -20.62
C ASP A 49 -8.63 -12.55 -21.16
N ALA A 50 -8.51 -13.55 -20.29
CA ALA A 50 -8.77 -14.95 -20.60
C ALA A 50 -10.27 -15.27 -20.79
N GLY A 51 -11.17 -14.32 -20.57
CA GLY A 51 -12.61 -14.49 -20.75
C GLY A 51 -13.31 -15.27 -19.64
N LEU A 52 -12.70 -15.40 -18.46
CA LEU A 52 -13.33 -16.10 -17.34
C LEU A 52 -14.61 -15.37 -16.86
N PRO A 53 -15.66 -16.10 -16.43
CA PRO A 53 -16.86 -15.49 -15.86
C PRO A 53 -16.55 -14.61 -14.65
N ARG A 54 -17.06 -13.37 -14.66
CA ARG A 54 -16.80 -12.38 -13.61
C ARG A 54 -17.18 -12.89 -12.22
N GLU A 55 -18.27 -13.64 -12.09
CA GLU A 55 -18.70 -14.28 -10.86
C GLU A 55 -17.63 -15.19 -10.25
N LEU A 56 -16.97 -16.02 -11.08
CA LEU A 56 -15.92 -16.93 -10.62
C LEU A 56 -14.68 -16.17 -10.17
N ILE A 57 -14.29 -15.13 -10.92
CA ILE A 57 -13.17 -14.25 -10.55
C ILE A 57 -13.48 -13.55 -9.22
N ALA A 58 -14.71 -13.06 -9.03
CA ALA A 58 -15.14 -12.35 -7.84
C ALA A 58 -15.11 -13.24 -6.59
N VAL A 59 -15.62 -14.48 -6.71
CA VAL A 59 -15.55 -15.49 -5.64
C VAL A 59 -14.10 -15.80 -5.29
N SER A 60 -13.24 -16.05 -6.28
CA SER A 60 -11.82 -16.31 -6.06
C SER A 60 -11.08 -15.13 -5.41
N ALA A 61 -11.42 -13.90 -5.82
CA ALA A 61 -10.83 -12.68 -5.28
C ALA A 61 -11.46 -12.21 -3.95
N GLY A 62 -12.47 -12.91 -3.43
CA GLY A 62 -13.16 -12.59 -2.17
C GLY A 62 -13.87 -11.23 -2.18
N VAL A 63 -14.42 -10.82 -3.32
CA VAL A 63 -15.05 -9.50 -3.50
C VAL A 63 -16.36 -9.59 -4.28
N HIS A 64 -17.14 -8.51 -4.24
CA HIS A 64 -18.28 -8.37 -5.13
C HIS A 64 -17.82 -8.15 -6.58
N ARG A 65 -18.51 -8.75 -7.57
CA ARG A 65 -18.16 -8.70 -9.00
C ARG A 65 -17.96 -7.28 -9.56
N ASN A 66 -18.72 -6.32 -9.04
CA ASN A 66 -18.64 -4.91 -9.47
C ASN A 66 -17.30 -4.25 -9.10
N LEU A 67 -16.51 -4.86 -8.22
CA LEU A 67 -15.20 -4.36 -7.79
C LEU A 67 -14.06 -4.81 -8.70
N LEU A 68 -14.27 -5.78 -9.59
CA LEU A 68 -13.20 -6.37 -10.42
C LEU A 68 -12.49 -5.33 -11.28
N TYR A 69 -13.23 -4.45 -11.95
CA TYR A 69 -12.64 -3.37 -12.76
C TYR A 69 -11.90 -2.33 -11.93
N ARG A 70 -12.30 -2.12 -10.67
CA ARG A 70 -11.56 -1.25 -9.75
C ARG A 70 -10.24 -1.89 -9.33
N ILE A 71 -10.22 -3.21 -9.14
CA ILE A 71 -9.02 -3.96 -8.78
C ILE A 71 -8.04 -4.00 -9.96
N ALA A 72 -8.52 -4.32 -11.16
CA ALA A 72 -7.71 -4.34 -12.37
C ALA A 72 -7.26 -2.94 -12.81
N GLY A 73 -8.13 -1.92 -12.69
CA GLY A 73 -7.85 -0.54 -13.12
C GLY A 73 -6.93 0.26 -12.20
N LYS A 74 -6.71 -0.18 -10.95
CA LYS A 74 -5.70 0.45 -10.08
C LYS A 74 -4.28 0.31 -10.64
N THR A 75 -4.01 -0.76 -11.40
CA THR A 75 -2.71 -0.97 -12.05
C THR A 75 -2.45 0.02 -13.20
N SER A 76 -3.49 0.46 -13.92
CA SER A 76 -3.34 1.35 -15.09
C SER A 76 -3.14 2.82 -14.71
N GLN A 77 -3.71 3.30 -13.60
CA GLN A 77 -3.50 4.69 -13.14
C GLN A 77 -2.16 4.89 -12.44
N GLN A 78 -1.58 3.85 -11.81
CA GLN A 78 -0.27 3.94 -11.15
C GLN A 78 0.88 4.06 -12.18
N LYS A 79 0.72 3.45 -13.36
CA LYS A 79 1.73 3.47 -14.45
C LYS A 79 1.86 4.83 -15.15
N LYS A 80 0.86 5.72 -15.03
CA LYS A 80 0.86 7.08 -15.64
C LYS A 80 1.43 8.17 -14.73
N ARG A 81 1.76 7.86 -13.47
CA ARG A 81 2.22 8.85 -12.46
C ARG A 81 3.71 8.71 -12.12
N ASN A 82 4.45 7.88 -12.85
CA ASN A 82 5.90 7.80 -12.79
C ASN A 82 6.51 8.55 -13.97
#